data_AF-A0A814N5D5-F1
#
_entry.id   AF-A0A814N5D5-F1
#
_cell.length_a   1.000
_cell.length_b   1.000
_cell.length_c   1.000
_cell.angle_alpha   90.00
_cell.angle_beta   90.00
_cell.angle_gamma   90.00
#
_symmetry.space_group_name_H-M   'P 1'
#
loop_
_entity.id
_entity.type
_entity.pdbx_description
1 polymer ?
#
loop_
_entity_poly.entity_id
_entity_poly.type
_entity_poly.pdbx_seq_one_letter_code
_entity_poly.pdbx_strand_id
1 'polypeptide(L)'
;MLLNPIVYDKSIRPALNHRDVTNVSFDLSLAQLIDVDEKNQIITTNQWITMIWRDPKLRWNPLDWDNVSLLHIKYDKVWLPDIVLYNNADNLASLSQISTNVMVKQ
;
A
#
# COMPACT_ATOMS: atom_id res chain seq x y z
N MET A 1 -9.07 14.51 12.16
CA MET A 1 -8.38 15.79 11.85
C MET A 1 -7.52 15.67 10.61
N LEU A 2 -6.56 14.74 10.56
CA LEU A 2 -5.75 14.46 9.34
C LEU A 2 -6.54 13.80 8.20
N LEU A 3 -7.48 12.90 8.52
CA LEU A 3 -8.35 12.21 7.56
C LEU A 3 -9.71 12.89 7.42
N ASN A 4 -9.78 14.22 7.60
CA ASN A 4 -11.03 14.95 7.36
C ASN A 4 -11.31 14.97 5.85
N PRO A 5 -12.53 14.65 5.37
CA PRO A 5 -12.87 14.65 3.95
C PRO A 5 -12.59 15.97 3.22
N ILE A 6 -12.60 17.10 3.93
CA ILE A 6 -12.29 18.43 3.38
C ILE A 6 -10.79 18.54 3.05
N VAL A 7 -9.94 17.84 3.81
CA VAL A 7 -8.47 17.97 3.77
C VAL A 7 -7.82 16.79 3.05
N TYR A 8 -8.43 15.61 3.14
CA TYR A 8 -7.87 14.36 2.64
C TYR A 8 -8.92 13.55 1.87
N ASP A 9 -8.67 13.35 0.58
CA ASP A 9 -9.41 12.44 -0.29
C ASP A 9 -8.48 11.29 -0.68
N LYS A 10 -8.84 10.08 -0.27
CA LYS A 10 -8.08 8.85 -0.55
C LYS A 10 -8.07 8.46 -2.03
N SER A 11 -9.01 8.99 -2.83
CA SER A 11 -9.11 8.71 -4.27
C SER A 11 -8.07 9.48 -5.08
N ILE A 12 -7.40 10.45 -4.45
CA ILE A 12 -6.46 11.36 -5.10
C ILE A 12 -5.04 11.02 -4.63
N ARG A 13 -4.13 10.85 -5.60
CA ARG A 13 -2.71 10.62 -5.35
C ARG A 13 -2.12 11.69 -4.41
N PRO A 14 -1.34 11.30 -3.39
CA PRO A 14 -0.76 12.25 -2.45
C PRO A 14 0.47 12.92 -3.05
N ALA A 15 0.25 14.10 -3.62
CA ALA A 15 1.27 15.01 -4.12
C ALA A 15 0.88 16.45 -3.79
N LEU A 16 1.87 17.34 -3.62
CA LEU A 16 1.63 18.77 -3.39
C LEU A 16 1.32 19.46 -4.72
N ASN A 17 2.10 19.16 -5.76
CA ASN A 17 1.86 19.59 -7.14
C ASN A 17 1.59 18.39 -8.05
N HIS A 18 0.86 18.62 -9.14
CA HIS A 18 0.58 17.61 -10.15
C HIS A 18 1.85 17.01 -10.79
N ARG A 19 2.95 17.77 -10.82
CA ARG A 19 4.25 17.34 -11.38
C ARG A 19 5.13 16.55 -10.41
N ASP A 20 4.82 16.59 -9.12
CA ASP A 20 5.64 15.90 -8.13
C ASP A 20 5.46 14.39 -8.27
N VAL A 21 6.52 13.62 -8.15
CA VAL A 21 6.50 12.15 -8.23
C VAL A 21 6.22 11.56 -6.85
N THR A 22 5.32 10.57 -6.77
CA THR A 22 5.11 9.78 -5.55
C THR A 22 5.94 8.52 -5.67
N ASN A 23 7.09 8.49 -4.99
CA ASN A 23 7.94 7.29 -4.99
C ASN A 23 7.31 6.22 -4.10
N VAL A 24 7.13 5.03 -4.68
CA VAL A 24 6.65 3.83 -3.99
C VAL A 24 7.78 2.82 -4.01
N SER A 25 8.30 2.47 -2.82
CA SER A 25 9.19 1.34 -2.65
C SER A 25 8.36 0.09 -2.45
N PHE A 26 8.67 -0.92 -3.23
CA PHE A 26 7.97 -2.21 -3.24
C PHE A 26 8.97 -3.31 -2.93
N ASP A 27 8.61 -4.17 -1.99
CA ASP A 27 9.39 -5.34 -1.62
C ASP A 27 8.47 -6.57 -1.54
N LEU A 28 9.03 -7.72 -1.92
CA LEU A 28 8.34 -8.99 -1.99
C LEU A 28 9.17 -10.04 -1.26
N SER A 29 8.59 -10.63 -0.21
CA SER A 29 9.21 -11.70 0.57
C SER A 29 8.46 -13.01 0.38
N LEU A 30 9.12 -13.98 -0.25
CA LEU A 30 8.60 -15.34 -0.43
C LEU A 30 8.52 -16.07 0.91
N ALA A 31 7.30 -16.39 1.33
CA ALA A 31 7.06 -17.19 2.52
C ALA A 31 7.10 -18.68 2.18
N GLN A 32 6.44 -19.09 1.09
CA GLN A 32 6.34 -20.49 0.70
C GLN A 32 6.04 -20.67 -0.78
N LEU A 33 6.69 -21.65 -1.41
CA LEU A 33 6.25 -22.23 -2.67
C LEU A 33 5.21 -23.31 -2.37
N ILE A 34 3.95 -23.08 -2.76
CA ILE A 34 2.82 -23.97 -2.44
C ILE A 34 2.76 -25.11 -3.45
N ASP A 35 2.81 -24.78 -4.75
CA ASP A 35 2.67 -25.76 -5.83
C ASP A 35 3.30 -25.28 -7.14
N VAL A 36 3.70 -26.23 -7.98
CA VAL A 36 4.20 -26.01 -9.34
C VAL A 36 3.49 -26.98 -10.28
N ASP A 37 2.57 -26.45 -11.07
CA ASP A 37 1.91 -27.19 -12.15
C ASP A 37 2.67 -26.97 -13.46
N GLU A 38 3.63 -27.85 -13.74
CA GLU A 38 4.47 -27.77 -14.93
C GLU A 38 3.67 -27.93 -16.23
N LYS A 39 2.60 -28.74 -16.20
CA LYS A 39 1.77 -29.01 -17.39
C LYS A 39 1.00 -27.77 -17.81
N ASN A 40 0.46 -27.02 -16.85
CA ASN A 40 -0.30 -25.82 -17.09
C ASN A 40 0.52 -24.52 -16.95
N GLN A 41 1.81 -24.62 -16.61
CA GLN A 41 2.74 -23.50 -16.41
C GLN A 41 2.31 -22.53 -15.30
N ILE A 42 1.80 -23.07 -14.19
CA ILE A 42 1.30 -22.27 -13.05
C ILE A 42 2.17 -22.50 -11.83
N ILE A 43 2.52 -21.41 -11.13
CA ILE A 43 3.21 -21.44 -9.84
C ILE A 43 2.31 -20.78 -8.79
N THR A 44 2.04 -21.51 -7.71
CA THR A 44 1.28 -20.99 -6.57
C THR A 44 2.22 -20.69 -5.42
N THR A 45 2.23 -19.45 -4.91
CA THR A 45 3.12 -19.03 -3.81
C THR A 45 2.38 -18.24 -2.73
N ASN A 46 2.87 -18.32 -1.50
CA ASN A 46 2.52 -17.42 -0.42
C ASN A 46 3.61 -16.35 -0.28
N GLN A 47 3.22 -15.08 -0.33
CA GLN A 47 4.13 -13.93 -0.40
C GLN A 47 3.69 -12.84 0.57
N TRP A 48 4.67 -12.19 1.19
CA TRP A 48 4.44 -10.93 1.91
C TRP A 48 4.84 -9.77 1.01
N ILE A 49 3.91 -8.83 0.80
CA ILE A 49 4.16 -7.60 0.06
C ILE A 49 4.33 -6.45 1.06
N THR A 50 5.44 -5.74 0.96
CA THR A 50 5.68 -4.51 1.72
C THR A 50 5.73 -3.34 0.76
N MET A 51 4.92 -2.31 1.04
CA MET A 51 4.88 -1.06 0.28
C MET A 51 5.17 0.11 1.19
N ILE A 52 6.05 1.00 0.75
CA ILE A 52 6.41 2.20 1.49
C ILE A 52 6.33 3.39 0.53
N TRP A 53 5.53 4.39 0.89
CA TRP A 53 5.45 5.65 0.18
C TRP A 53 5.35 6.80 1.17
N ARG A 54 5.61 8.02 0.70
CA ARG A 54 5.46 9.24 1.49
C ARG A 54 4.21 10.00 1.09
N ASP A 55 3.33 10.27 2.05
CA ASP A 55 2.16 11.13 1.85
C ASP A 55 2.41 12.51 2.48
N PRO A 56 2.57 13.59 1.66
CA PRO A 56 2.79 14.93 2.19
C PRO A 56 1.60 15.51 2.96
N LYS A 57 0.38 15.00 2.74
CA LYS A 57 -0.86 15.49 3.37
C LYS A 57 -1.07 14.90 4.77
N LEU A 58 -0.44 13.76 5.06
CA LEU A 58 -0.50 13.10 6.38
C LEU A 58 0.69 13.48 7.27
N ARG A 59 0.90 14.79 7.44
CA ARG A 59 1.93 15.34 8.34
C ARG A 59 1.29 16.06 9.51
N TRP A 60 1.86 15.88 10.69
CA TRP A 60 1.47 16.61 11.89
C TRP A 60 2.71 16.97 12.71
N ASN A 61 2.56 17.94 13.61
CA ASN A 61 3.57 18.26 14.60
C ASN A 61 3.36 17.37 15.83
N PRO A 62 4.33 16.52 16.22
CA PRO A 62 4.18 15.64 17.39
C PRO A 62 3.91 16.39 18.70
N LEU A 63 4.42 17.62 18.83
CA LEU A 63 4.23 18.44 20.04
C LEU A 63 2.74 18.79 20.29
N ASP A 64 1.95 18.85 19.22
CA ASP A 64 0.51 19.14 19.32
C ASP A 64 -0.29 17.89 19.74
N TRP A 65 0.34 16.71 19.77
CA TRP A 65 -0.28 15.41 19.98
C TRP A 65 0.54 14.52 20.90
N ASP A 66 0.94 15.03 22.06
CA ASP A 66 1.63 14.26 23.12
C ASP A 66 2.86 13.48 22.63
N ASN A 67 3.64 14.10 21.73
CA ASN A 67 4.84 13.52 21.10
C ASN A 67 4.59 12.22 20.30
N VAL A 68 3.35 12.00 19.83
CA VAL A 68 3.04 10.87 18.95
C VAL A 68 3.76 11.05 17.61
N SER A 69 4.68 10.13 17.29
CA SER A 69 5.50 10.14 16.06
C SER A 69 5.14 9.05 15.04
N LEU A 70 4.27 8.12 15.43
CA LEU A 70 3.80 7.02 14.59
C LEU A 70 2.30 6.83 14.80
N LEU A 71 1.57 6.65 13.70
CA LEU A 71 0.15 6.33 13.73
C LEU A 71 -0.15 5.11 12.85
N HIS A 72 -0.92 4.17 13.40
CA HIS A 72 -1.50 3.08 12.63
C HIS A 72 -2.87 3.50 12.11
N ILE A 73 -3.03 3.44 10.79
CA ILE A 73 -4.27 3.80 10.12
C ILE A 73 -4.74 2.57 9.33
N LYS A 74 -6.05 2.34 9.29
CA LYS A 74 -6.60 1.32 8.41
C LYS A 74 -6.32 1.69 6.95
N TYR A 75 -5.89 0.70 6.17
CA TYR A 75 -5.48 0.90 4.78
C TYR A 75 -6.59 1.53 3.91
N ASP A 76 -7.86 1.19 4.18
CA ASP A 76 -9.03 1.65 3.44
C ASP A 76 -9.37 3.15 3.62
N LYS A 77 -8.65 3.86 4.50
CA LYS A 77 -8.84 5.29 4.79
C LYS A 77 -7.81 6.21 4.16
N VAL A 78 -6.75 5.65 3.58
CA VAL A 78 -5.68 6.43 2.93
C VAL A 78 -5.60 6.10 1.45
N TRP A 79 -4.95 6.95 0.68
CA TRP A 79 -4.57 6.58 -0.68
C TRP A 79 -3.60 5.40 -0.65
N LEU A 80 -3.80 4.46 -1.57
CA LEU A 80 -2.97 3.29 -1.78
C LEU A 80 -2.57 3.24 -3.25
N PRO A 81 -1.32 2.89 -3.59
CA PRO A 81 -0.95 2.62 -4.96
C PRO A 81 -1.67 1.35 -5.45
N ASP A 82 -2.24 1.42 -6.66
CA ASP A 82 -2.82 0.26 -7.31
C ASP A 82 -1.70 -0.61 -7.90
N ILE A 83 -1.48 -1.79 -7.32
CA ILE A 83 -0.50 -2.77 -7.80
C ILE A 83 -1.21 -4.05 -8.18
N VAL A 84 -0.94 -4.54 -9.39
CA VAL A 84 -1.59 -5.73 -9.95
C VAL A 84 -0.56 -6.72 -10.47
N LEU A 85 -0.85 -8.01 -10.30
CA LEU A 85 -0.07 -9.08 -10.92
C LEU A 85 -0.51 -9.22 -12.37
N TYR A 86 0.36 -8.83 -13.30
CA TYR A 86 0.08 -8.92 -14.75
C TYR A 86 0.05 -10.36 -15.25
N ASN A 87 0.99 -11.19 -14.76
CA ASN A 87 1.11 -12.60 -15.14
C ASN A 87 0.30 -13.50 -14.20
N ASN A 88 -0.98 -13.16 -13.99
CA ASN A 88 -1.88 -14.00 -13.20
C ASN A 88 -2.44 -15.12 -14.10
N ALA A 89 -2.29 -16.37 -13.66
CA ALA A 89 -2.86 -17.54 -14.34
C ALA A 89 -4.34 -17.79 -13.99
N ASP A 90 -4.86 -17.09 -12.98
CA ASP A 90 -6.25 -17.17 -12.58
C ASP A 90 -7.10 -16.11 -13.32
N ASN A 91 -8.30 -16.48 -13.77
CA ASN A 91 -9.17 -15.61 -14.57
C ASN A 91 -9.81 -14.46 -13.76
N LEU A 92 -9.59 -14.43 -12.44
CA LEU A 92 -10.07 -13.41 -11.52
C LEU A 92 -8.91 -12.48 -11.13
N ALA A 93 -8.77 -11.38 -11.87
CA ALA A 93 -7.81 -10.30 -11.55
C ALA A 93 -7.98 -9.71 -10.13
N SER A 94 -9.13 -9.95 -9.48
CA SER A 94 -9.58 -9.30 -8.26
C SER A 94 -9.28 -10.03 -6.94
N LEU A 95 -8.71 -11.24 -6.95
CA LEU A 95 -8.54 -12.06 -5.73
C LEU A 95 -7.13 -12.13 -5.16
N SER A 96 -6.18 -11.35 -5.68
CA SER A 96 -4.94 -11.09 -4.94
C SER A 96 -5.27 -10.17 -3.76
N GLN A 97 -5.81 -10.74 -2.67
CA GLN A 97 -6.04 -10.04 -1.41
C GLN A 97 -4.71 -9.56 -0.84
N ILE A 98 -4.36 -8.32 -1.13
CA ILE A 98 -3.26 -7.63 -0.46
C ILE A 98 -3.80 -7.12 0.88
N SER A 99 -3.65 -7.91 1.94
CA SER A 99 -3.83 -7.40 3.31
C SER A 99 -2.59 -6.59 3.68
N THR A 100 -2.69 -5.26 3.65
CA THR A 100 -1.56 -4.37 3.97
C THR A 100 -1.77 -3.62 5.28
N ASN A 101 -0.73 -3.57 6.10
CA ASN A 101 -0.67 -2.67 7.25
C ASN A 101 -0.09 -1.33 6.81
N VAL A 102 -0.83 -0.24 7.03
CA VAL A 102 -0.33 1.10 6.74
C VAL A 102 0.25 1.72 7.99
N MET A 103 1.55 1.99 7.95
CA MET A 103 2.28 2.74 8.97
C MET A 103 2.62 4.12 8.42
N VAL A 104 2.11 5.17 9.09
CA VAL A 104 2.44 6.55 8.73
C VAL A 104 3.52 7.06 9.67
N LYS A 105 4.68 7.39 9.11
CA LYS A 105 5.85 7.91 9.82
C LYS A 105 6.28 9.26 9.20
N GLN A 106 6.70 10.19 10.05
CA GLN A 106 7.16 11.55 9.69
C GLN A 106 8.30 11.56 8.66
#